data_AF-A0A938FUX8-F1
#
_entry.id   AF-A0A938FUX8-F1
#
_cell.length_a   1.000
_cell.length_b   1.000
_cell.length_c   1.000
_cell.angle_alpha   90.00
_cell.angle_beta   90.00
_cell.angle_gamma   90.00
#
_symmetry.space_group_name_H-M   'P 1'
#
loop_
_entity.id
_entity.type
_entity.pdbx_description
1 polymer ?
#
loop_
_entity_poly.entity_id
_entity_poly.type
_entity_poly.pdbx_seq_one_letter_code
_entity_poly.pdbx_strand_id
1 'polypeptide(L)'
;RVVYIEVEEGRNQLRGMHQSLNREAFHFVEEYQYHPHLTLAQDFPEAELRRIEELAKQRWREFRGPRRFRAGELVFVQNRNGQGWADLETISMGQVPAK
;
A
#
# COMPACT_ATOMS: atom_id res chain seq x y z
N ARG A 1 13.32 7.84 -2.18
CA ARG A 1 12.81 7.57 -3.55
C ARG A 1 12.02 6.27 -3.49
N VAL A 2 10.95 6.14 -4.28
CA VAL A 2 10.03 4.99 -4.21
C VAL A 2 9.64 4.57 -5.63
N VAL A 3 9.58 3.27 -5.87
CA VAL A 3 8.90 2.66 -7.04
C VAL A 3 7.73 1.86 -6.49
N TYR A 4 6.53 2.08 -7.04
CA TYR A 4 5.29 1.48 -6.55
C TYR A 4 4.34 1.15 -7.71
N ILE A 5 3.33 0.32 -7.41
CA ILE A 5 2.16 0.10 -8.26
C ILE A 5 1.01 0.93 -7.69
N GLU A 6 0.43 1.81 -8.50
CA GLU A 6 -0.75 2.56 -8.11
C GLU A 6 -1.98 1.65 -8.03
N VAL A 7 -2.83 1.89 -7.02
CA VAL A 7 -4.15 1.26 -6.95
C VAL A 7 -5.18 2.15 -7.63
N GLU A 8 -5.65 1.71 -8.79
CA GLU A 8 -6.72 2.38 -9.53
C GLU A 8 -8.10 1.90 -9.06
N GLU A 9 -8.40 0.61 -9.28
CA GLU A 9 -9.65 0.02 -8.83
C GLU A 9 -9.61 -0.24 -7.32
N GLY A 10 -10.59 0.28 -6.59
CA GLY A 10 -10.60 0.27 -5.12
C GLY A 10 -10.06 1.57 -4.47
N ARG A 11 -9.56 2.52 -5.27
CA ARG A 11 -8.99 3.79 -4.78
C ARG A 11 -9.95 4.55 -3.86
N ASN A 12 -11.22 4.67 -4.24
CA ASN A 12 -12.20 5.42 -3.46
C ASN A 12 -12.52 4.74 -2.13
N GLN A 13 -12.58 3.40 -2.11
CA GLN A 13 -12.78 2.60 -0.90
C GLN A 13 -11.61 2.79 0.06
N LEU A 14 -10.36 2.71 -0.44
CA LEU A 14 -9.17 2.93 0.38
C LEU A 14 -9.10 4.37 0.91
N ARG A 15 -9.46 5.37 0.09
CA ARG A 15 -9.55 6.78 0.55
C ARG A 15 -10.62 6.97 1.62
N GLY A 16 -11.78 6.33 1.48
CA GLY A 16 -12.84 6.36 2.50
C GLY A 16 -12.42 5.71 3.81
N MET A 17 -11.72 4.56 3.73
CA MET A 17 -11.14 3.91 4.90
C MET A 17 -10.09 4.79 5.57
N HIS A 18 -9.17 5.38 4.80
CA HIS A 18 -8.16 6.32 5.30
C HIS A 18 -8.80 7.51 6.05
N GLN A 19 -9.80 8.16 5.47
CA GLN A 19 -10.53 9.27 6.11
C GLN A 19 -11.31 8.85 7.37
N SER A 20 -11.72 7.58 7.46
CA SER A 20 -12.43 7.05 8.61
C SER A 20 -11.47 6.70 9.75
N LEU A 21 -10.29 6.17 9.40
CA LEU A 21 -9.23 5.84 10.35
C LEU A 21 -8.51 7.08 10.87
N ASN A 22 -8.34 8.12 10.04
CA ASN A 22 -7.64 9.35 10.41
C ASN A 22 -8.50 10.29 11.27
N ARG A 23 -8.87 9.81 12.46
CA ARG A 23 -9.73 10.50 13.44
C ARG A 23 -9.29 10.19 14.86
N GLU A 24 -9.67 11.05 15.81
CA GLU A 24 -9.48 10.84 17.24
C GLU A 24 -8.02 10.47 17.59
N ALA A 25 -7.80 9.31 18.24
CA ALA A 25 -6.48 8.84 18.64
C ALA A 25 -5.53 8.56 17.47
N PHE A 26 -6.06 8.40 16.25
CA PHE A 26 -5.30 8.17 15.02
C PHE A 26 -5.28 9.42 14.11
N HIS A 27 -5.74 10.57 14.59
CA HIS A 27 -5.77 11.78 13.80
C HIS A 27 -4.35 12.28 13.47
N PHE A 28 -4.14 12.59 12.19
CA PHE A 28 -2.92 13.17 11.67
C PHE A 28 -3.24 14.08 10.48
N VAL A 29 -2.66 15.29 10.47
CA VAL A 29 -2.79 16.21 9.34
C VAL A 29 -1.71 15.88 8.31
N GLU A 30 -2.12 15.26 7.20
CA GLU A 30 -1.21 14.91 6.12
C GLU A 30 -0.80 16.14 5.31
N GLU A 31 0.49 16.22 4.97
CA GLU A 31 1.04 17.27 4.09
C GLU A 31 0.60 17.08 2.63
N TYR A 32 0.33 15.84 2.23
CA TYR A 32 -0.02 15.46 0.88
C TYR A 32 -1.32 14.65 0.86
N GLN A 33 -1.97 14.62 -0.30
CA GLN A 33 -3.15 13.79 -0.48
C GLN A 33 -2.79 12.30 -0.41
N TYR A 34 -3.57 11.53 0.37
CA TYR A 34 -3.47 10.07 0.40
C TYR A 34 -3.59 9.46 -1.01
N HIS A 35 -2.52 8.79 -1.43
CA HIS A 35 -2.39 8.10 -2.72
C HIS A 35 -2.18 6.61 -2.47
N PRO A 36 -3.21 5.75 -2.61
CA PRO A 36 -3.07 4.33 -2.30
C PRO A 36 -2.19 3.62 -3.33
N HIS A 37 -1.18 2.91 -2.84
CA HIS A 37 -0.19 2.24 -3.67
C HIS A 37 0.39 0.99 -2.98
N LEU A 38 1.05 0.15 -3.78
CA LEU A 38 1.84 -0.98 -3.34
C LEU A 38 3.32 -0.69 -3.60
N THR A 39 4.09 -0.44 -2.56
CA THR A 39 5.53 -0.20 -2.70
C THR A 39 6.24 -1.46 -3.19
N LEU A 40 7.02 -1.32 -4.27
CA LEU A 40 7.87 -2.38 -4.81
C LEU A 40 9.32 -2.23 -4.33
N ALA A 41 9.80 -0.98 -4.24
CA ALA A 41 11.14 -0.65 -3.78
C ALA A 41 11.15 0.76 -3.18
N GLN A 42 11.96 0.94 -2.13
CA GLN A 42 12.22 2.23 -1.49
C GLN A 42 13.66 2.27 -0.97
N ASP A 43 14.11 3.45 -0.56
CA ASP A 43 15.40 3.66 0.12
C ASP A 43 16.64 3.16 -0.65
N PHE A 44 16.59 3.20 -1.99
CA PHE A 44 17.69 2.83 -2.88
C PHE A 44 18.46 4.07 -3.43
N PRO A 45 19.72 3.91 -3.87
CA PRO A 45 20.52 4.99 -4.46
C PRO A 45 19.87 5.58 -5.72
N GLU A 46 20.00 6.90 -5.93
CA GLU A 46 19.44 7.58 -7.11
C GLU A 46 19.84 6.94 -8.44
N ALA A 47 21.11 6.54 -8.55
CA ALA A 47 21.67 5.93 -9.74
C ALA A 47 20.93 4.64 -10.15
N GLU A 48 20.24 3.99 -9.22
CA GLU A 48 19.50 2.75 -9.48
C GLU A 48 18.06 2.95 -9.95
N LEU A 49 17.51 4.17 -9.87
CA LEU A 49 16.08 4.41 -10.15
C LEU A 49 15.64 3.86 -11.50
N ARG A 50 16.35 4.21 -12.58
CA ARG A 50 16.03 3.74 -13.93
C ARG A 50 16.08 2.22 -14.04
N ARG A 51 17.08 1.59 -13.40
CA ARG A 51 17.25 0.13 -13.43
C ARG A 51 16.08 -0.57 -12.73
N ILE A 52 15.69 -0.07 -11.56
CA ILE A 52 14.60 -0.64 -10.76
C ILE A 52 13.26 -0.43 -11.47
N GLU A 53 13.03 0.76 -12.02
CA GLU A 53 11.82 1.08 -12.78
C GLU A 53 11.64 0.17 -14.00
N GLU A 54 12.68 0.01 -14.82
CA GLU A 54 12.61 -0.86 -16.01
C GLU A 54 12.41 -2.33 -15.64
N LEU A 55 13.06 -2.79 -14.56
CA LEU A 55 12.83 -4.13 -14.03
C LEU A 55 11.37 -4.30 -13.56
N ALA A 56 10.82 -3.34 -12.84
CA ALA A 56 9.43 -3.38 -12.38
C ALA A 56 8.45 -3.45 -13.56
N LYS A 57 8.65 -2.60 -14.59
CA LYS A 57 7.85 -2.63 -15.83
C LYS A 57 7.97 -3.97 -16.55
N GLN A 58 9.17 -4.53 -16.66
CA GLN A 58 9.38 -5.85 -17.27
C GLN A 58 8.60 -6.94 -16.51
N ARG A 59 8.80 -7.03 -15.19
CA ARG A 59 8.11 -8.03 -14.34
C ARG A 59 6.60 -7.88 -14.40
N TRP A 60 6.09 -6.66 -14.44
CA TRP A 60 4.65 -6.41 -14.57
C TRP A 60 4.08 -6.88 -15.91
N ARG A 61 4.82 -6.70 -17.01
CA ARG A 61 4.44 -7.25 -18.33
C ARG A 61 4.46 -8.77 -18.36
N GLU A 62 5.42 -9.39 -17.69
CA GLU A 62 5.57 -10.85 -17.62
C GLU A 62 4.55 -11.52 -16.67
N PHE A 63 4.02 -10.79 -15.69
CA PHE A 63 3.08 -11.31 -14.71
C PHE A 63 1.75 -11.72 -15.36
N ARG A 64 1.44 -13.03 -15.27
CA ARG A 64 0.23 -13.65 -15.84
C ARG A 64 -0.89 -13.86 -14.82
N GLY A 65 -0.66 -13.52 -13.56
CA GLY A 65 -1.66 -13.67 -12.50
C GLY A 65 -2.72 -12.56 -12.53
N PRO A 66 -3.76 -12.69 -11.68
CA PRO A 66 -4.74 -11.62 -11.52
C PRO A 66 -4.06 -10.37 -10.95
N ARG A 67 -4.32 -9.22 -11.58
CA ARG A 67 -3.82 -7.90 -11.14
C ARG A 67 -4.76 -7.20 -10.16
N ARG A 68 -5.64 -7.98 -9.56
CA ARG A 68 -6.67 -7.57 -8.62
C ARG A 68 -6.72 -8.60 -7.51
N PHE A 69 -6.90 -8.13 -6.30
CA PHE A 69 -7.10 -8.98 -5.14
C PHE A 69 -8.05 -8.29 -4.18
N ARG A 70 -8.63 -9.09 -3.30
CA ARG A 70 -9.47 -8.59 -2.22
C ARG A 70 -8.58 -8.24 -1.03
N ALA A 71 -8.64 -7.00 -0.56
CA ALA A 71 -8.14 -6.66 0.77
C ALA A 71 -9.11 -7.27 1.80
N GLY A 72 -8.66 -8.29 2.52
CA GLY A 72 -9.48 -9.02 3.50
C GLY A 72 -9.20 -8.65 4.95
N GLU A 73 -8.03 -8.07 5.22
CA GLU A 73 -7.51 -7.80 6.55
C GLU A 73 -6.87 -6.43 6.59
N LEU A 74 -6.98 -5.77 7.75
CA LEU A 74 -6.29 -4.55 8.09
C LEU A 74 -5.39 -4.84 9.29
N VAL A 75 -4.11 -4.46 9.21
CA VAL A 75 -3.15 -4.69 10.29
C VAL A 75 -2.76 -3.35 10.90
N PHE A 76 -2.88 -3.22 12.21
CA PHE A 76 -2.32 -2.10 12.97
C PHE A 76 -0.85 -2.38 13.23
N VAL A 77 0.02 -1.46 12.79
CA VAL A 77 1.46 -1.68 12.77
C VAL A 77 2.22 -0.58 13.49
N GLN A 78 3.40 -0.92 14.01
CA GLN A 78 4.36 0.03 14.56
C GLN A 78 5.66 0.00 13.75
N ASN A 79 6.09 1.16 13.27
CA ASN A 79 7.43 1.32 12.70
C ASN A 79 8.48 1.27 13.82
N ARG A 80 9.48 0.40 13.71
CA ARG A 80 10.55 0.21 14.71
C ARG A 80 11.87 0.86 14.29
N ASN A 81 11.81 2.04 13.67
CA ASN A 81 12.97 2.90 13.37
C ASN A 81 14.17 2.14 12.78
N GLY A 82 13.97 1.55 11.60
CA GLY A 82 15.03 0.82 10.87
C GLY A 82 15.12 -0.67 11.20
N GLN A 83 14.40 -1.15 12.21
CA GLN A 83 14.23 -2.59 12.49
C GLN A 83 13.04 -3.21 11.75
N GLY A 84 12.46 -2.49 10.79
CA GLY A 84 11.25 -2.87 10.09
C GLY A 84 9.98 -2.48 10.85
N TRP A 85 8.92 -3.25 10.63
CA TRP A 85 7.59 -3.04 11.19
C TRP A 85 7.23 -4.20 12.14
N ALA A 86 6.48 -3.89 13.18
CA ALA A 86 5.84 -4.89 14.04
C ALA A 86 4.32 -4.83 13.86
N ASP A 87 3.72 -5.99 13.65
CA ASP A 87 2.27 -6.15 13.65
C ASP A 87 1.79 -6.15 15.11
N LEU A 88 0.85 -5.25 15.42
CA LEU A 88 0.30 -5.09 16.77
C LEU A 88 -1.07 -5.75 16.90
N GLU A 89 -1.91 -5.67 15.86
CA GLU A 89 -3.24 -6.27 15.83
C GLU A 89 -3.72 -6.46 14.39
N THR A 90 -4.52 -7.50 14.14
CA THR A 90 -5.11 -7.79 12.83
C THR A 90 -6.63 -7.81 12.90
N ILE A 91 -7.26 -6.98 12.07
CA ILE A 91 -8.71 -6.84 11.98
C ILE A 91 -9.19 -7.45 10.67
N SER A 92 -10.06 -8.45 10.74
CA SER A 92 -10.73 -8.99 9.55
C SER A 92 -11.78 -8.00 9.04
N MET A 93 -11.74 -7.65 7.75
CA MET A 93 -12.71 -6.75 7.10
C MET A 93 -13.95 -7.50 6.58
N GLY A 94 -14.28 -8.65 7.19
CA GLY A 94 -15.44 -9.48 6.86
C GLY A 94 -15.39 -10.09 5.47
N GLN A 95 -16.50 -10.72 5.04
CA GLN A 95 -16.74 -11.11 3.64
C GLN A 95 -17.89 -10.26 3.07
N VAL A 96 -17.77 -9.82 1.81
CA VAL A 96 -18.95 -9.40 1.06
C VAL A 96 -19.57 -10.69 0.54
N PRO A 97 -20.85 -10.99 0.80
CA PRO A 97 -21.47 -12.20 0.24
C PRO A 97 -21.31 -12.19 -1.27
N ALA A 98 -20.89 -13.32 -1.83
CA ALA A 98 -20.83 -13.50 -3.28
C ALA A 98 -22.24 -13.25 -3.85
N LYS A 99 -22.31 -12.38 -4.85
CA LYS A 99 -23.52 -12.24 -5.68
C LYS A 99 -23.69 -13.47 -6.57
#